data_AF-A0A3D3RBT0-F1
#
_entry.id   AF-A0A3D3RBT0-F1
#
_cell.length_a   1.000
_cell.length_b   1.000
_cell.length_c   1.000
_cell.angle_alpha   90.00
_cell.angle_beta   90.00
_cell.angle_gamma   90.00
#
_symmetry.space_group_name_H-M   'P 1'
#
loop_
_entity.id
_entity.type
_entity.pdbx_description
1 polymer ?
#
loop_
_entity_poly.entity_id
_entity_poly.type
_entity_poly.pdbx_seq_one_letter_code
_entity_poly.pdbx_strand_id
1 'polypeptide(L)'
;MGNGFGSGYGYGYGYYPYYHYRRYGYRPWVWSTFGGLSAWIGYNSLNPVVYDYSLNDGYIYNNGVQMAPVSAYESQADQIADSVPPPEDATEWMPVGIFAIVPQGTTEVNVTVQLAVGKNGAVAGTYFNKDGNITLPLQGAIDESKQRVAWKIGEEDTITMETGLDSLTKDKSTVIIYFTG
;
A
#
# COMPACT_ATOMS: atom_id res chain seq x y z
N MET A 1 44.69 41.79 1.66
CA MET A 1 44.02 41.51 0.36
C MET A 1 43.53 40.07 0.46
N GLY A 2 42.26 39.69 0.44
CA GLY A 2 40.98 40.34 0.19
C GLY A 2 39.99 39.23 -0.24
N ASN A 3 38.83 39.15 0.43
CA ASN A 3 37.48 38.65 0.02
C ASN A 3 37.36 37.22 -0.58
N GLY A 4 36.55 36.32 0.00
CA GLY A 4 35.08 36.16 -0.19
C GLY A 4 34.83 35.09 -1.29
N PHE A 5 34.01 34.04 -1.17
CA PHE A 5 32.55 33.93 -0.97
C PHE A 5 32.17 32.53 -0.43
N GLY A 6 30.98 32.40 0.17
CA GLY A 6 30.47 31.14 0.73
C GLY A 6 29.14 30.64 0.15
N SER A 7 28.54 29.75 0.93
CA SER A 7 27.16 29.21 0.92
C SER A 7 26.85 28.01 0.02
N GLY A 8 26.21 27.01 0.64
CA GLY A 8 25.58 25.89 -0.04
C GLY A 8 25.45 24.62 0.82
N TYR A 9 24.79 24.69 1.98
CA TYR A 9 24.34 23.50 2.71
C TYR A 9 23.24 22.82 1.87
N GLY A 10 23.56 21.70 1.24
CA GLY A 10 22.59 20.84 0.58
C GLY A 10 21.86 19.99 1.62
N TYR A 11 20.62 20.33 1.92
CA TYR A 11 19.70 19.47 2.67
C TYR A 11 19.29 18.29 1.78
N GLY A 12 20.09 17.24 1.77
CA GLY A 12 19.68 15.95 1.24
C GLY A 12 18.78 15.26 2.26
N TYR A 13 17.47 15.38 2.11
CA TYR A 13 16.50 14.55 2.83
C TYR A 13 16.60 13.12 2.31
N GLY A 14 17.59 12.37 2.81
CA GLY A 14 17.67 10.93 2.61
C GLY A 14 16.57 10.26 3.43
N TYR A 15 15.43 10.03 2.80
CA TYR A 15 14.33 9.26 3.38
C TYR A 15 14.76 7.79 3.50
N TYR A 16 15.30 7.42 4.66
CA TYR A 16 15.70 6.05 4.97
C TYR A 16 14.67 5.40 5.90
N PRO A 17 13.66 4.68 5.36
CA PRO A 17 12.59 4.04 6.15
C PRO A 17 13.09 2.92 7.08
N TYR A 18 14.38 2.55 7.01
CA TYR A 18 14.96 1.44 7.76
C TYR A 18 15.19 1.74 9.26
N TYR A 19 15.13 3.00 9.71
CA TYR A 19 15.42 3.36 11.10
C TYR A 19 14.21 3.34 12.05
N HIS A 20 12.98 3.12 11.57
CA HIS A 20 11.78 3.25 12.42
C HIS A 20 11.44 2.02 13.27
N TYR A 21 12.16 0.91 13.14
CA TYR A 21 11.76 -0.39 13.73
C TYR A 21 12.48 -0.78 15.03
N ARG A 22 13.19 0.12 15.72
CA ARG A 22 14.05 -0.24 16.88
C ARG A 22 13.56 0.19 18.26
N ARG A 23 12.28 0.57 18.48
CA ARG A 23 11.89 1.10 19.80
C ARG A 23 10.70 0.52 20.54
N TYR A 24 10.00 -0.48 20.02
CA TYR A 24 8.92 -1.10 20.79
C TYR A 24 8.90 -2.61 20.55
N GLY A 25 8.69 -3.37 21.63
CA GLY A 25 8.57 -4.84 21.65
C GLY A 25 7.34 -5.39 20.92
N TYR A 26 7.01 -4.78 19.78
CA TYR A 26 6.03 -5.26 18.82
C TYR A 26 6.64 -6.43 18.06
N ARG A 27 5.94 -7.56 18.05
CA ARG A 27 6.33 -8.76 17.31
C ARG A 27 6.16 -8.43 15.82
N PRO A 28 7.23 -8.21 15.02
CA PRO A 28 7.12 -7.68 13.65
C PRO A 28 6.49 -8.65 12.64
N TRP A 29 6.03 -9.81 13.10
CA TRP A 29 5.77 -10.99 12.27
C TRP A 29 4.38 -11.61 12.51
N VAL A 30 3.51 -10.93 13.26
CA VAL A 30 2.12 -11.39 13.42
C VAL A 30 1.26 -10.53 12.50
N TRP A 31 0.71 -11.15 11.44
CA TRP A 31 -0.24 -10.50 10.55
C TRP A 31 -1.40 -9.87 11.34
N SER A 32 -1.80 -8.66 10.95
CA SER A 32 -2.98 -8.03 11.54
C SER A 32 -4.23 -8.84 11.18
N THR A 33 -5.04 -9.21 12.18
CA THR A 33 -6.37 -9.77 11.92
C THR A 33 -7.31 -8.66 11.45
N PHE A 34 -8.38 -9.01 10.74
CA PHE A 34 -9.38 -8.02 10.31
C PHE A 34 -9.91 -7.21 11.49
N GLY A 35 -10.28 -7.87 12.59
CA GLY A 35 -10.77 -7.20 13.79
C GLY A 35 -9.73 -6.27 14.43
N GLY A 36 -8.44 -6.63 14.38
CA GLY A 36 -7.35 -5.76 14.84
C GLY A 36 -7.17 -4.53 13.93
N LEU A 37 -7.20 -4.73 12.61
CA LEU A 37 -7.07 -3.67 11.62
C LEU A 37 -8.25 -2.71 11.66
N SER A 38 -9.48 -3.23 11.74
CA SER A 38 -10.70 -2.42 11.83
C SER A 38 -10.75 -1.63 13.14
N ALA A 39 -10.38 -2.25 14.28
CA ALA A 39 -10.31 -1.55 15.56
C ALA A 39 -9.24 -0.44 15.55
N TRP A 40 -8.09 -0.68 14.91
CA TRP A 40 -7.01 0.30 14.83
C TRP A 40 -7.42 1.59 14.11
N ILE A 41 -8.10 1.45 12.98
CA ILE A 41 -8.59 2.58 12.18
C ILE A 41 -9.94 3.13 12.67
N GLY A 42 -10.44 2.65 13.81
CA GLY A 42 -11.68 3.13 14.42
C GLY A 42 -12.98 2.64 13.75
N TYR A 43 -12.89 1.66 12.85
CA TYR A 43 -14.02 1.10 12.11
C TYR A 43 -14.73 0.03 12.93
N ASN A 44 -15.46 0.48 13.96
CA ASN A 44 -16.22 -0.40 14.83
C ASN A 44 -17.47 -0.91 14.09
N SER A 45 -17.66 -2.25 14.07
CA SER A 45 -18.85 -2.94 13.51
C SER A 45 -18.86 -3.23 12.00
N LEU A 46 -17.70 -3.22 11.32
CA LEU A 46 -17.64 -3.66 9.93
C LEU A 46 -17.63 -5.19 9.82
N ASN A 47 -18.56 -5.74 9.02
CA ASN A 47 -18.41 -7.08 8.47
C ASN A 47 -17.41 -7.01 7.31
N PRO A 48 -16.47 -7.96 7.18
CA PRO A 48 -15.52 -7.96 6.08
C PRO A 48 -16.21 -7.98 4.72
N VAL A 49 -15.86 -7.05 3.83
CA VAL A 49 -16.20 -7.16 2.41
C VAL A 49 -15.12 -8.02 1.76
N VAL A 50 -15.53 -9.21 1.30
CA VAL A 50 -14.62 -10.16 0.65
C VAL A 50 -14.56 -9.86 -0.84
N TYR A 51 -13.34 -9.60 -1.34
CA TYR A 51 -13.07 -9.38 -2.74
C TYR A 51 -12.39 -10.60 -3.36
N ASP A 52 -13.01 -11.12 -4.41
CA ASP A 52 -12.44 -12.16 -5.28
C ASP A 52 -12.36 -11.60 -6.70
N TYR A 53 -11.28 -10.86 -6.94
CA TYR A 53 -11.09 -10.15 -8.20
C TYR A 53 -10.67 -11.10 -9.32
N SER A 54 -11.28 -10.91 -10.48
CA SER A 54 -10.82 -11.48 -11.75
C SER A 54 -10.94 -10.46 -12.88
N LEU A 55 -10.09 -10.57 -13.89
CA LEU A 55 -10.14 -9.73 -15.08
C LEU A 55 -10.61 -10.55 -16.27
N ASN A 56 -11.58 -10.03 -17.02
CA ASN A 56 -11.99 -10.61 -18.29
C ASN A 56 -12.47 -9.51 -19.26
N ASP A 57 -12.05 -9.60 -20.53
CA ASP A 57 -12.48 -8.71 -21.62
C ASP A 57 -12.39 -7.20 -21.31
N GLY A 58 -11.37 -6.77 -20.54
CA GLY A 58 -11.18 -5.37 -20.15
C GLY A 58 -12.09 -4.87 -19.02
N TYR A 59 -12.75 -5.78 -18.31
CA TYR A 59 -13.57 -5.48 -17.14
C TYR A 59 -13.03 -6.17 -15.88
N ILE A 60 -13.22 -5.49 -14.75
CA ILE A 60 -13.04 -6.06 -13.42
C ILE A 60 -14.31 -6.81 -13.03
N TYR A 61 -14.14 -8.02 -12.52
CA TYR A 61 -15.17 -8.82 -11.89
C TYR A 61 -14.84 -9.02 -10.42
N ASN A 62 -15.87 -9.11 -9.58
CA ASN A 62 -15.75 -9.49 -8.18
C ASN A 62 -16.74 -10.63 -7.88
N ASN A 63 -16.25 -11.78 -7.38
CA ASN A 63 -17.05 -12.98 -7.18
C ASN A 63 -17.84 -13.38 -8.45
N GLY A 64 -17.23 -13.24 -9.64
CA GLY A 64 -17.86 -13.53 -10.93
C GLY A 64 -18.88 -12.49 -11.43
N VAL A 65 -19.13 -11.42 -10.68
CA VAL A 65 -20.03 -10.33 -11.10
C VAL A 65 -19.21 -9.22 -11.74
N GLN A 66 -19.60 -8.80 -12.94
CA GLN A 66 -18.96 -7.68 -13.66
C GLN A 66 -19.19 -6.37 -12.88
N MET A 67 -18.11 -5.68 -12.55
CA MET A 67 -18.15 -4.46 -11.74
C MET A 67 -18.08 -3.21 -12.62
N ALA A 68 -16.98 -3.05 -13.36
CA ALA A 68 -16.70 -1.87 -14.18
C ALA A 68 -15.58 -2.16 -15.19
N PRO A 69 -15.43 -1.33 -16.24
CA PRO A 69 -14.22 -1.34 -17.07
C PRO A 69 -12.95 -1.14 -16.23
N VAL A 70 -11.84 -1.72 -16.64
CA VAL A 70 -10.53 -1.59 -15.95
C VAL A 70 -10.14 -0.13 -15.75
N SER A 71 -10.27 0.71 -16.78
CA SER A 71 -9.91 2.14 -16.71
C SER A 71 -10.74 2.93 -15.68
N ALA A 72 -12.02 2.58 -15.52
CA ALA A 72 -12.87 3.19 -14.52
C ALA A 72 -12.50 2.74 -13.10
N TYR A 73 -12.08 1.48 -12.95
CA TYR A 73 -11.63 0.94 -11.66
C TYR A 73 -10.26 1.49 -11.25
N GLU A 74 -9.35 1.66 -12.22
CA GLU A 74 -8.06 2.35 -12.08
C GLU A 74 -8.25 3.78 -11.57
N SER A 75 -9.09 4.57 -12.24
CA SER A 75 -9.38 5.96 -11.82
C SER A 75 -9.94 6.03 -10.40
N GLN A 76 -10.73 5.05 -9.98
CA GLN A 76 -11.22 4.97 -8.59
C GLN A 76 -10.09 4.59 -7.62
N ALA A 77 -9.21 3.65 -8.00
CA ALA A 77 -8.08 3.26 -7.18
C ALA A 77 -7.12 4.43 -6.95
N ASP A 78 -6.87 5.25 -7.98
CA ASP A 78 -6.08 6.48 -7.85
C ASP A 78 -6.72 7.47 -6.88
N GLN A 79 -8.03 7.70 -7.01
CA GLN A 79 -8.76 8.58 -6.10
C GLN A 79 -8.71 8.07 -4.66
N ILE A 80 -8.80 6.76 -4.45
CA ILE A 80 -8.68 6.15 -3.12
C ILE A 80 -7.26 6.37 -2.60
N ALA A 81 -6.23 6.06 -3.38
CA ALA A 81 -4.83 6.18 -2.96
C ALA A 81 -4.48 7.61 -2.49
N ASP A 82 -5.05 8.62 -3.14
CA ASP A 82 -4.78 10.03 -2.82
C ASP A 82 -5.77 10.63 -1.79
N SER A 83 -6.76 9.86 -1.32
CA SER A 83 -7.88 10.40 -0.53
C SER A 83 -7.55 10.80 0.91
N VAL A 84 -6.51 10.20 1.49
CA VAL A 84 -6.15 10.41 2.91
C VAL A 84 -4.68 10.80 3.00
N PRO A 85 -4.36 11.97 3.57
CA PRO A 85 -2.97 12.37 3.79
C PRO A 85 -2.31 11.48 4.86
N PRO A 86 -1.00 11.19 4.74
CA PRO A 86 -0.29 10.42 5.74
C PRO A 86 -0.22 11.18 7.08
N PRO A 87 -0.49 10.52 8.23
CA PRO A 87 -0.29 11.13 9.54
C PRO A 87 1.20 11.41 9.80
N GLU A 88 1.47 12.54 10.47
CA GLU A 88 2.82 13.00 10.78
C GLU A 88 3.48 12.18 11.92
N ASP A 89 2.67 11.70 12.87
CA ASP A 89 3.17 11.01 14.05
C ASP A 89 3.41 9.51 13.76
N ALA A 90 4.65 9.07 13.93
CA ALA A 90 5.06 7.68 13.79
C ALA A 90 4.24 6.71 14.67
N THR A 91 3.71 7.16 15.81
CA THR A 91 2.90 6.34 16.73
C THR A 91 1.48 6.08 16.23
N GLU A 92 1.06 6.75 15.16
CA GLU A 92 -0.24 6.55 14.52
C GLU A 92 -0.22 5.47 13.44
N TRP A 93 0.92 4.83 13.21
CA TRP A 93 1.08 3.74 12.25
C TRP A 93 1.07 2.37 12.91
N MET A 94 0.33 1.43 12.31
CA MET A 94 0.36 0.02 12.67
C MET A 94 0.89 -0.82 11.49
N PRO A 95 1.89 -1.69 11.71
CA PRO A 95 2.34 -2.61 10.68
C PRO A 95 1.24 -3.62 10.34
N VAL A 96 0.95 -3.79 9.05
CA VAL A 96 -0.02 -4.77 8.56
C VAL A 96 0.68 -6.10 8.28
N GLY A 97 1.78 -6.05 7.53
CA GLY A 97 2.53 -7.24 7.13
C GLY A 97 3.48 -7.00 5.96
N ILE A 98 4.16 -8.06 5.56
CA ILE A 98 4.96 -8.15 4.35
C ILE A 98 4.32 -9.20 3.45
N PHE A 99 4.07 -8.85 2.21
CA PHE A 99 3.38 -9.66 1.22
C PHE A 99 4.28 -9.90 0.02
N ALA A 100 4.23 -11.12 -0.52
CA ALA A 100 4.80 -11.44 -1.82
C ALA A 100 3.75 -11.20 -2.90
N ILE A 101 4.14 -10.52 -4.00
CA ILE A 101 3.29 -10.41 -5.19
C ILE A 101 3.80 -11.40 -6.22
N VAL A 102 2.90 -12.29 -6.65
CA VAL A 102 3.21 -13.35 -7.61
C VAL A 102 2.25 -13.23 -8.80
N PRO A 103 2.75 -13.04 -10.03
CA PRO A 103 1.93 -13.08 -11.23
C PRO A 103 1.15 -14.39 -11.32
N GLN A 104 -0.08 -14.33 -11.84
CA GLN A 104 -0.87 -15.54 -12.03
C GLN A 104 -0.14 -16.53 -12.96
N GLY A 105 -0.10 -17.80 -12.56
CA GLY A 105 0.56 -18.86 -13.32
C GLY A 105 2.06 -19.03 -13.05
N THR A 106 2.66 -18.24 -12.17
CA THR A 106 4.06 -18.41 -11.74
C THR A 106 4.18 -18.76 -10.26
N THR A 107 5.37 -19.23 -9.85
CA THR A 107 5.72 -19.47 -8.44
C THR A 107 6.91 -18.62 -7.99
N GLU A 108 7.46 -17.80 -8.88
CA GLU A 108 8.60 -16.95 -8.61
C GLU A 108 8.15 -15.70 -7.86
N VAL A 109 8.75 -15.47 -6.69
CA VAL A 109 8.55 -14.26 -5.90
C VAL A 109 9.69 -13.31 -6.20
N ASN A 110 9.41 -12.31 -7.06
CA ASN A 110 10.37 -11.25 -7.39
C ASN A 110 10.00 -9.93 -6.74
N VAL A 111 8.76 -9.79 -6.27
CA VAL A 111 8.24 -8.56 -5.66
C VAL A 111 7.74 -8.84 -4.25
N THR A 112 8.13 -7.98 -3.31
CA THR A 112 7.56 -7.93 -1.97
C THR A 112 7.09 -6.53 -1.62
N VAL A 113 5.99 -6.44 -0.88
CA VAL A 113 5.43 -5.18 -0.41
C VAL A 113 5.25 -5.25 1.10
N GLN A 114 5.84 -4.29 1.80
CA GLN A 114 5.62 -4.07 3.22
C GLN A 114 4.59 -2.96 3.39
N LEU A 115 3.55 -3.19 4.21
CA LEU A 115 2.46 -2.25 4.43
C LEU A 115 2.30 -1.90 5.91
N ALA A 116 2.00 -0.63 6.16
CA ALA A 116 1.53 -0.10 7.43
C ALA A 116 0.30 0.79 7.20
N VAL A 117 -0.58 0.86 8.20
CA VAL A 117 -1.83 1.62 8.15
C VAL A 117 -1.88 2.63 9.29
N GLY A 118 -2.16 3.87 8.93
CA GLY A 118 -2.39 4.99 9.84
C GLY A 118 -3.77 4.87 10.49
N LYS A 119 -3.94 5.40 11.71
CA LYS A 119 -5.25 5.44 12.40
C LYS A 119 -6.34 6.13 11.58
N ASN A 120 -5.96 7.08 10.72
CA ASN A 120 -6.87 7.80 9.82
C ASN A 120 -7.19 7.03 8.54
N GLY A 121 -6.66 5.82 8.34
CA GLY A 121 -6.84 5.02 7.14
C GLY A 121 -5.80 5.28 6.04
N ALA A 122 -4.79 6.11 6.27
CA ALA A 122 -3.66 6.23 5.36
C ALA A 122 -2.87 4.92 5.27
N VAL A 123 -2.26 4.65 4.13
CA VAL A 123 -1.40 3.49 3.87
C VAL A 123 -0.02 4.00 3.51
N ALA A 124 1.01 3.39 4.08
CA ALA A 124 2.40 3.66 3.74
C ALA A 124 3.21 2.38 3.77
N GLY A 125 4.37 2.39 3.11
CA GLY A 125 5.19 1.21 3.09
C GLY A 125 6.37 1.25 2.14
N THR A 126 6.80 0.06 1.75
CA THR A 126 7.94 -0.12 0.86
C THR A 126 7.66 -1.24 -0.12
N TYR A 127 7.85 -0.95 -1.39
CA TYR A 127 7.90 -1.92 -2.47
C TYR A 127 9.36 -2.32 -2.71
N PHE A 128 9.61 -3.61 -2.88
CA PHE A 128 10.91 -4.15 -3.24
C PHE A 128 10.79 -5.11 -4.42
N ASN A 129 11.57 -4.86 -5.47
CA ASN A 129 11.75 -5.76 -6.60
C ASN A 129 13.18 -6.33 -6.57
N LYS A 130 13.27 -7.66 -6.48
CA LYS A 130 14.51 -8.42 -6.36
C LYS A 130 15.36 -8.38 -7.63
N ASP A 131 14.75 -8.47 -8.81
CA ASP A 131 15.46 -8.60 -10.08
C ASP A 131 16.28 -7.34 -10.39
N GLY A 132 15.67 -6.17 -10.14
CA GLY A 132 16.33 -4.88 -10.30
C GLY A 132 17.07 -4.39 -9.05
N ASN A 133 16.93 -5.08 -7.91
CA ASN A 133 17.31 -4.57 -6.59
C ASN A 133 16.75 -3.15 -6.32
N ILE A 134 15.48 -2.94 -6.68
CA ILE A 134 14.80 -1.64 -6.63
C ILE A 134 13.95 -1.60 -5.37
N THR A 135 14.12 -0.53 -4.59
CA THR A 135 13.28 -0.22 -3.42
C THR A 135 12.59 1.11 -3.66
N LEU A 136 11.26 1.14 -3.56
CA LEU A 136 10.47 2.35 -3.75
C LEU A 136 9.52 2.56 -2.56
N PRO A 137 9.25 3.81 -2.16
CA PRO A 137 8.17 4.08 -1.22
C PRO A 137 6.82 3.76 -1.87
N LEU A 138 5.83 3.50 -1.02
CA LEU A 138 4.44 3.50 -1.43
C LEU A 138 3.61 4.32 -0.46
N GLN A 139 2.54 4.91 -0.99
CA GLN A 139 1.55 5.68 -0.24
C GLN A 139 0.16 5.41 -0.78
N GLY A 140 -0.84 5.45 0.09
CA GLY A 140 -2.21 5.14 -0.30
C GLY A 140 -3.22 5.42 0.80
N ALA A 141 -4.41 4.86 0.65
CA ALA A 141 -5.43 4.93 1.68
C ALA A 141 -6.44 3.78 1.61
N ILE A 142 -7.28 3.72 2.63
CA ILE A 142 -8.43 2.83 2.75
C ILE A 142 -9.70 3.63 2.45
N ASP A 143 -10.50 3.15 1.50
CA ASP A 143 -11.89 3.56 1.33
C ASP A 143 -12.75 2.76 2.31
N GLU A 144 -13.12 3.37 3.43
CA GLU A 144 -13.95 2.75 4.47
C GLU A 144 -15.27 2.21 3.91
N SER A 145 -15.91 2.97 3.02
CA SER A 145 -17.25 2.67 2.54
C SER A 145 -17.30 1.38 1.72
N LYS A 146 -16.21 1.10 0.98
CA LYS A 146 -16.06 -0.10 0.15
C LYS A 146 -15.14 -1.14 0.78
N GLN A 147 -14.41 -0.79 1.84
CA GLN A 147 -13.29 -1.58 2.38
C GLN A 147 -12.27 -1.96 1.28
N ARG A 148 -11.97 -1.01 0.39
CA ARG A 148 -10.90 -1.13 -0.61
C ARG A 148 -9.66 -0.43 -0.10
N VAL A 149 -8.50 -1.00 -0.38
CA VAL A 149 -7.19 -0.44 -0.05
C VAL A 149 -6.46 -0.23 -1.36
N ALA A 150 -6.06 1.01 -1.64
CA ALA A 150 -5.31 1.35 -2.83
C ALA A 150 -4.05 2.12 -2.45
N TRP A 151 -2.95 1.85 -3.15
CA TRP A 151 -1.68 2.55 -2.97
C TRP A 151 -0.92 2.71 -4.28
N LYS A 152 -0.16 3.79 -4.35
CA LYS A 152 0.77 4.12 -5.43
C LYS A 152 2.19 3.80 -5.01
N ILE A 153 2.98 3.29 -5.94
CA ILE A 153 4.40 2.97 -5.75
C ILE A 153 5.26 3.98 -6.50
N GLY A 154 6.25 4.55 -5.84
CA GLY A 154 7.10 5.61 -6.39
C GLY A 154 6.46 7.01 -6.28
N GLU A 155 7.16 8.02 -6.81
CA GLU A 155 6.75 9.43 -6.71
C GLU A 155 6.43 10.07 -8.08
N GLU A 156 7.15 9.67 -9.15
CA GLU A 156 7.00 10.27 -10.49
C GLU A 156 6.21 9.36 -11.46
N ASP A 157 6.69 8.14 -11.71
CA ASP A 157 6.03 7.15 -12.57
C ASP A 157 5.26 6.13 -11.72
N THR A 158 4.17 6.58 -11.10
CA THR A 158 3.49 5.75 -10.11
C THR A 158 2.73 4.59 -10.72
N ILE A 159 2.91 3.40 -10.14
CA ILE A 159 2.06 2.23 -10.38
C ILE A 159 1.02 2.17 -9.27
N THR A 160 -0.26 2.08 -9.62
CA THR A 160 -1.34 1.93 -8.65
C THR A 160 -1.66 0.46 -8.45
N MET A 161 -1.81 0.05 -7.20
CA MET A 161 -2.24 -1.28 -6.81
C MET A 161 -3.44 -1.18 -5.88
N GLU A 162 -4.31 -2.19 -5.91
CA GLU A 162 -5.40 -2.28 -4.95
C GLU A 162 -5.81 -3.70 -4.58
N THR A 163 -6.43 -3.81 -3.41
CA THR A 163 -7.09 -5.03 -2.94
C THR A 163 -8.20 -4.68 -1.93
N GLY A 164 -8.87 -5.70 -1.37
CA GLY A 164 -9.78 -5.54 -0.25
C GLY A 164 -9.05 -5.43 1.10
N LEU A 165 -9.66 -4.76 2.07
CA LEU A 165 -9.10 -4.66 3.43
C LEU A 165 -8.97 -6.04 4.08
N ASP A 166 -9.97 -6.91 3.90
CA ASP A 166 -9.95 -8.29 4.38
C ASP A 166 -8.83 -9.12 3.73
N SER A 167 -8.51 -8.84 2.47
CA SER A 167 -7.47 -9.54 1.70
C SER A 167 -6.07 -9.40 2.29
N LEU A 168 -5.80 -8.30 3.01
CA LEU A 168 -4.53 -8.07 3.73
C LEU A 168 -4.39 -8.91 4.99
N THR A 169 -5.45 -9.62 5.39
CA THR A 169 -5.49 -10.45 6.60
C THR A 169 -5.54 -11.95 6.28
N LYS A 170 -5.44 -12.31 5.00
CA LYS A 170 -5.43 -13.69 4.50
C LYS A 170 -4.01 -14.13 4.13
N ASP A 171 -3.78 -15.44 4.17
CA ASP A 171 -2.53 -16.05 3.70
C ASP A 171 -2.33 -15.87 2.18
N LYS A 172 -3.43 -15.81 1.42
CA LYS A 172 -3.44 -15.62 -0.04
C LYS A 172 -4.70 -14.86 -0.45
N SER A 173 -4.53 -13.89 -1.34
CA SER A 173 -5.59 -13.07 -1.92
C SER A 173 -5.16 -12.48 -3.26
N THR A 174 -6.06 -11.79 -3.95
CA THR A 174 -5.79 -11.13 -5.24
C THR A 174 -5.53 -9.64 -5.02
N VAL A 175 -4.48 -9.13 -5.69
CA VAL A 175 -4.19 -7.71 -5.85
C VAL A 175 -4.33 -7.37 -7.33
N ILE A 176 -4.96 -6.23 -7.65
CA ILE A 176 -4.98 -5.67 -9.00
C ILE A 176 -3.81 -4.70 -9.13
N ILE A 177 -3.11 -4.75 -10.26
CA ILE A 177 -2.00 -3.86 -10.58
C ILE A 177 -2.38 -3.10 -11.84
N TYR A 178 -2.36 -1.78 -11.76
CA TYR A 178 -2.59 -0.87 -12.88
C TYR A 178 -1.25 -0.34 -13.37
N PHE A 179 -0.86 -0.76 -14.56
CA PHE A 179 0.28 -0.19 -15.25
C PHE A 179 -0.19 1.05 -15.99
N THR A 180 0.33 2.21 -15.60
CA THR A 180 0.14 3.46 -16.33
C THR A 180 0.53 3.25 -17.79
N GLY A 181 -0.40 3.57 -18.69
CA GLY A 181 -0.25 3.43 -20.14
C GLY A 181 0.41 4.64 -20.81
#